data_AF-A0A967HLK4-F1
#
_entry.id   AF-A0A967HLK4-F1
#
_cell.length_a   1.000
_cell.length_b   1.000
_cell.length_c   1.000
_cell.angle_alpha   90.00
_cell.angle_beta   90.00
_cell.angle_gamma   90.00
#
_symmetry.space_group_name_H-M   'P 1'
#
loop_
_entity.id
_entity.type
_entity.pdbx_description
1 polymer ?
#
loop_
_entity_poly.entity_id
_entity_poly.type
_entity_poly.pdbx_seq_one_letter_code
_entity_poly.pdbx_strand_id
1 'polypeptide(L)'
;VARDAGFDDIITFDMGGTSTDVSLCPGTPLHTREFTIAGVPLAIPVLDIHTVGAGGGSIAEMDAGGALRVGPRSAGADPGPICYGRGGRRVTVTDAHVWLGRLP
;
A
#
# COMPACT_ATOMS: atom_id res chain seq x y z
N VAL A 1 2.64 -12.46 18.03
CA VAL A 1 1.63 -11.38 18.13
C VAL A 1 0.21 -11.90 17.92
N ALA A 2 -0.22 -12.27 16.70
CA ALA A 2 -1.62 -12.70 16.46
C ALA A 2 -2.06 -13.88 17.33
N ARG A 3 -1.27 -14.97 17.36
CA ARG A 3 -1.52 -16.12 18.25
C ARG A 3 -1.54 -15.74 19.73
N ASP A 4 -0.61 -14.90 20.16
CA ASP A 4 -0.54 -14.44 21.56
C ASP A 4 -1.76 -13.58 21.94
N ALA A 5 -2.38 -12.93 20.96
CA ALA A 5 -3.61 -12.17 21.10
C ALA A 5 -4.89 -13.01 20.90
N GLY A 6 -4.75 -14.33 20.65
CA GLY A 6 -5.89 -15.24 20.48
C GLY A 6 -6.60 -15.15 19.12
N PHE A 7 -5.93 -14.61 18.09
CA PHE A 7 -6.46 -14.55 16.73
C PHE A 7 -5.78 -15.59 15.84
N ASP A 8 -6.56 -16.57 15.39
CA ASP A 8 -6.10 -17.60 14.46
C ASP A 8 -6.19 -17.11 13.00
N ASP A 9 -7.31 -16.50 12.63
CA ASP A 9 -7.54 -15.99 11.27
C ASP A 9 -7.23 -14.50 11.19
N ILE A 10 -6.19 -14.14 10.43
CA ILE A 10 -5.75 -12.75 10.27
C ILE A 10 -5.55 -12.36 8.81
N ILE A 11 -5.63 -11.06 8.55
CA ILE A 11 -5.11 -10.42 7.35
C ILE A 11 -4.00 -9.48 7.81
N THR A 12 -2.83 -9.63 7.21
CA THR A 12 -1.71 -8.70 7.40
C THR A 12 -1.91 -7.47 6.52
N PHE A 13 -1.44 -6.32 7.00
CA PHE A 13 -1.55 -5.05 6.31
C PHE A 13 -0.29 -4.23 6.58
N ASP A 14 0.49 -4.01 5.54
CA ASP A 14 1.67 -3.14 5.57
C ASP A 14 1.55 -2.08 4.48
N MET A 15 1.26 -0.84 4.89
CA MET A 15 1.12 0.29 3.97
C MET A 15 2.37 1.15 4.00
N GLY A 16 3.04 1.23 2.85
CA GLY A 16 4.14 2.15 2.62
C GLY A 16 3.70 3.44 1.91
N GLY A 17 4.69 4.17 1.39
CA GLY A 17 4.46 5.41 0.62
C GLY A 17 3.91 5.19 -0.80
N THR A 18 4.04 3.99 -1.37
CA THR A 18 3.66 3.73 -2.78
C THR A 18 2.66 2.60 -2.90
N SER A 19 2.88 1.53 -2.14
CA SER A 19 2.10 0.31 -2.17
C SER A 19 1.64 -0.09 -0.78
N THR A 20 0.69 -1.01 -0.77
CA THR A 20 0.23 -1.71 0.42
C THR A 20 0.33 -3.20 0.17
N ASP A 21 1.02 -3.92 1.04
CA ASP A 21 1.14 -5.36 0.98
C ASP A 21 0.17 -6.01 1.98
N VAL A 22 -0.61 -6.98 1.49
CA VAL A 22 -1.58 -7.74 2.29
C VAL A 22 -1.38 -9.24 2.09
N SER A 23 -1.59 -10.01 3.15
CA SER A 23 -1.54 -11.48 3.09
C SER A 23 -2.56 -12.08 4.04
N LEU A 24 -3.25 -13.11 3.59
CA LEU A 24 -4.22 -13.88 4.37
C LEU A 24 -3.52 -15.02 5.12
N CYS A 25 -3.86 -15.19 6.40
CA CYS A 25 -3.30 -16.23 7.26
C CYS A 25 -4.43 -16.85 8.10
N PRO A 26 -5.10 -17.91 7.61
CA PRO A 26 -6.08 -18.66 8.36
C PRO A 26 -5.38 -19.71 9.24
N GLY A 27 -4.96 -19.30 10.44
CA GLY A 27 -4.15 -20.08 11.38
C GLY A 27 -2.66 -20.22 11.00
N THR A 28 -2.33 -20.26 9.71
CA THR A 28 -0.96 -20.31 9.18
C THR A 28 -0.80 -19.43 7.93
N PRO A 29 0.38 -18.83 7.71
CA PRO A 29 0.64 -18.07 6.48
C PRO A 29 0.48 -18.96 5.24
N LEU A 30 -0.25 -18.43 4.25
CA LEU A 30 -0.40 -19.08 2.95
C LEU A 30 0.88 -18.93 2.12
N HIS A 31 1.12 -19.93 1.27
CA HIS A 31 2.28 -19.94 0.38
C HIS A 31 1.83 -20.21 -1.05
N THR A 32 2.48 -19.55 -2.01
CA THR A 32 2.27 -19.76 -3.44
C THR A 32 3.59 -20.12 -4.12
N ARG A 33 3.51 -20.71 -5.31
CA ARG A 33 4.64 -20.93 -6.22
C ARG A 33 4.53 -20.09 -7.48
N GLU A 34 3.48 -19.28 -7.59
CA GLU A 34 3.23 -18.39 -8.72
C GLU A 34 3.68 -16.99 -8.33
N PHE A 35 4.95 -16.69 -8.62
CA PHE A 35 5.54 -15.39 -8.31
C PHE A 35 6.38 -14.89 -9.49
N THR A 36 6.36 -13.58 -9.73
CA THR A 36 7.12 -12.94 -10.82
C THR A 36 8.00 -11.84 -10.27
N ILE A 37 9.32 -11.92 -10.52
CA ILE A 37 10.28 -10.85 -10.18
C ILE A 37 10.81 -10.25 -11.47
N ALA A 38 10.71 -8.93 -11.63
CA ALA A 38 11.20 -8.22 -12.82
C ALA A 38 10.73 -8.83 -14.15
N GLY A 39 9.48 -9.34 -14.18
CA GLY A 39 8.89 -9.99 -15.36
C GLY A 39 9.29 -11.46 -15.57
N VAL A 40 10.10 -12.04 -14.68
CA VAL A 40 10.54 -13.43 -14.76
C VAL A 40 9.74 -14.29 -13.76
N PRO A 41 9.02 -15.33 -14.24
CA PRO A 41 8.31 -16.24 -13.34
C PRO A 41 9.29 -17.14 -12.57
N LEU A 42 9.06 -17.31 -11.27
CA LEU A 42 9.85 -18.15 -10.38
C LEU A 42 8.94 -19.19 -9.73
N ALA A 43 9.39 -20.45 -9.70
CA ALA A 43 8.65 -21.59 -9.13
C ALA A 43 9.21 -22.03 -7.77
N ILE A 44 9.46 -21.08 -6.86
CA ILE A 44 9.91 -21.35 -5.49
C ILE A 44 8.77 -21.07 -4.51
N PRO A 45 8.70 -21.76 -3.36
CA PRO A 45 7.69 -21.45 -2.34
C PRO A 45 7.95 -20.06 -1.76
N VAL A 46 6.97 -19.16 -1.90
CA VAL A 46 6.97 -17.82 -1.32
C VAL A 46 5.70 -17.61 -0.49
N LEU A 47 5.72 -16.64 0.42
CA LEU A 47 4.49 -16.20 1.09
C LEU A 47 3.52 -15.62 0.07
N ASP A 48 2.24 -15.96 0.21
CA ASP A 48 1.19 -15.43 -0.65
C ASP A 48 0.85 -13.99 -0.24
N ILE A 49 1.49 -13.04 -0.92
CA ILE A 49 1.37 -11.59 -0.67
C ILE A 49 0.75 -10.94 -1.90
N HIS A 50 -0.30 -10.16 -1.67
CA HIS A 50 -0.90 -9.29 -2.67
C HIS A 50 -0.49 -7.84 -2.43
N THR A 51 0.14 -7.23 -3.44
CA THR A 51 0.47 -5.81 -3.43
C THR A 51 -0.64 -5.01 -4.09
N VAL A 52 -1.26 -4.11 -3.33
CA VAL A 52 -2.17 -3.09 -3.86
C VAL A 52 -1.35 -1.85 -4.21
N GLY A 53 -1.50 -1.33 -5.43
CA GLY A 53 -0.84 -0.12 -5.92
C GLY A 53 -1.37 1.19 -5.33
N ALA A 54 -1.62 1.19 -4.02
CA ALA A 54 -2.01 2.37 -3.26
C ALA A 54 -1.28 2.41 -1.92
N GLY A 55 -0.78 3.58 -1.53
CA GLY A 55 -0.08 3.84 -0.27
C GLY A 55 -0.20 5.32 0.11
N GLY A 56 0.60 5.78 1.08
CA GLY A 56 0.53 7.16 1.58
C GLY A 56 0.77 8.23 0.50
N GLY A 57 1.67 7.99 -0.44
CA GLY A 57 1.98 8.87 -1.56
C GLY A 57 1.04 8.73 -2.74
N SER A 58 0.00 7.89 -2.67
CA SER A 58 -0.96 7.76 -3.78
C SER A 58 -1.65 9.07 -4.07
N ILE A 59 -1.60 9.47 -5.34
CA ILE A 59 -2.05 10.77 -5.80
C ILE A 59 -3.56 10.75 -5.99
N ALA A 60 -4.23 11.75 -5.42
CA ALA A 60 -5.64 12.04 -5.63
C ALA A 60 -5.84 12.89 -6.89
N GLU A 61 -6.79 12.49 -7.74
CA GLU A 61 -7.15 13.20 -8.97
C GLU A 61 -8.60 12.94 -9.39
N MET A 62 -9.16 13.87 -10.14
CA MET A 62 -10.46 13.67 -10.78
C MET A 62 -10.24 12.96 -12.12
N ASP A 63 -10.96 11.87 -12.37
CA ASP A 63 -10.98 11.25 -13.68
C ASP A 63 -11.84 12.07 -14.68
N ALA A 64 -11.81 11.66 -15.95
CA ALA A 64 -12.55 12.35 -17.01
C ALA A 64 -14.07 12.34 -16.80
N GLY A 65 -14.60 11.42 -15.96
CA GLY A 65 -16.00 11.35 -15.59
C GLY A 65 -16.36 12.19 -14.36
N GLY A 66 -15.38 12.89 -13.76
CA GLY A 66 -15.59 13.68 -12.56
C GLY A 66 -15.65 12.85 -11.28
N ALA A 67 -15.18 11.60 -11.28
CA ALA A 67 -15.03 10.82 -10.06
C ALA A 67 -13.63 11.00 -9.46
N LEU A 68 -13.54 11.03 -8.13
CA LEU A 68 -12.26 11.06 -7.43
C LEU A 68 -11.59 9.68 -7.50
N ARG A 69 -10.36 9.65 -8.02
CA ARG A 69 -9.47 8.49 -8.06
C ARG A 69 -8.25 8.76 -7.20
N VAL A 70 -7.78 7.73 -6.49
CA VAL A 70 -6.57 7.79 -5.67
C VAL A 70 -5.68 6.63 -6.08
N GLY A 71 -4.49 6.93 -6.58
CA GLY A 71 -3.66 5.95 -7.28
C GLY A 71 -4.15 5.65 -8.71
N PRO A 72 -3.45 4.79 -9.47
CA PRO A 72 -2.29 4.00 -9.06
C PRO A 72 -0.97 4.81 -9.02
N ARG A 73 -0.99 6.07 -9.48
CA ARG A 73 0.19 6.93 -9.45
C ARG A 73 0.56 7.30 -8.01
N SER A 74 1.86 7.29 -7.72
CA SER A 74 2.42 7.69 -6.43
C SER A 74 3.33 8.91 -6.59
N ALA A 75 3.34 9.78 -5.59
CA ALA A 75 4.30 10.88 -5.45
C ALA A 75 5.68 10.37 -4.96
N GLY A 76 5.78 9.11 -4.57
CA GLY A 76 7.00 8.51 -4.03
C GLY A 76 7.42 9.13 -2.70
N ALA A 77 8.71 9.04 -2.40
CA ALA A 77 9.31 9.65 -1.21
C ALA A 77 10.00 11.01 -1.50
N ASP A 78 10.28 11.31 -2.77
CA ASP A 78 10.94 12.52 -3.23
C ASP A 78 10.37 12.95 -4.61
N PRO A 79 9.74 14.14 -4.73
CA PRO A 79 9.49 15.11 -3.66
C PRO A 79 8.47 14.61 -2.62
N GLY A 80 7.70 13.58 -2.95
CA GLY A 80 6.69 12.98 -2.06
C GLY A 80 5.45 13.86 -1.86
N PRO A 81 4.63 13.53 -0.83
CA PRO A 81 3.50 14.33 -0.36
C PRO A 81 3.83 15.83 -0.20
N ILE A 82 2.84 16.70 -0.40
CA ILE A 82 2.98 18.16 -0.22
C ILE A 82 3.44 18.48 1.21
N CYS A 83 2.89 17.77 2.19
CA CYS A 83 3.19 17.92 3.61
C CYS A 83 4.65 17.61 3.96
N TYR A 84 5.43 16.98 3.08
CA TYR A 84 6.87 16.81 3.29
C TYR A 84 7.66 18.11 3.11
N GLY A 85 7.07 19.14 2.48
CA GLY A 85 7.72 20.43 2.29
C GLY A 85 8.88 20.42 1.28
N ARG A 86 9.00 19.36 0.46
CA ARG A 86 10.09 19.15 -0.52
C ARG A 86 9.73 19.59 -1.94
N GLY A 87 8.71 20.44 -2.09
CA GLY A 87 8.24 20.90 -3.39
C GLY A 87 7.25 19.95 -4.09
N GLY A 88 6.66 19.00 -3.36
CA GLY A 88 5.53 18.21 -3.84
C GLY A 88 4.34 19.11 -4.21
N ARG A 89 3.62 18.79 -5.30
CA ARG A 89 2.54 19.64 -5.85
C ARG A 89 1.22 18.90 -6.08
N ARG A 90 1.19 17.60 -5.85
CA ARG A 90 0.02 16.74 -6.08
C ARG A 90 -0.48 16.28 -4.72
N VAL A 91 -1.78 16.41 -4.47
CA VAL A 91 -2.41 15.95 -3.22
C VAL A 91 -2.33 14.43 -3.13
N THR A 92 -1.91 13.92 -1.97
CA THR A 92 -1.74 12.50 -1.69
C THR A 92 -2.60 12.05 -0.49
N VAL A 93 -2.63 10.73 -0.23
CA VAL A 93 -3.26 10.16 0.97
C VAL A 93 -2.65 10.73 2.25
N THR A 94 -1.32 10.83 2.33
CA THR A 94 -0.61 11.40 3.48
C THR A 94 -1.01 12.86 3.71
N ASP A 95 -1.15 13.66 2.65
CA ASP A 95 -1.61 15.04 2.77
C ASP A 95 -3.02 15.14 3.39
N ALA A 96 -3.93 14.26 2.97
CA ALA A 96 -5.26 14.19 3.55
C ALA A 96 -5.23 13.78 5.03
N HIS A 97 -4.35 12.85 5.41
CA HIS A 97 -4.18 12.45 6.81
C HIS A 97 -3.63 13.58 7.69
N VAL A 98 -2.67 14.36 7.20
CA VAL A 98 -2.17 15.56 7.90
C VAL A 98 -3.28 16.60 8.02
N TRP A 99 -4.00 16.89 6.93
CA TRP A 99 -5.12 17.83 6.95
C TRP A 99 -6.21 17.44 7.96
N LEU A 100 -6.51 16.14 8.07
CA LEU A 100 -7.48 15.61 9.01
C LEU A 100 -6.95 15.47 10.45
N GLY A 101 -5.70 15.87 10.72
CA GLY A 101 -5.07 15.75 12.04
C GLY A 101 -4.83 14.31 12.50
N ARG A 102 -4.75 13.34 11.55
CA ARG A 102 -4.45 11.93 11.84
C ARG A 102 -2.95 11.65 11.91
N LEU A 103 -2.16 12.53 11.30
CA LEU A 103 -0.71 12.54 11.42
C LEU A 103 -0.30 13.88 12.05
N PRO A 104 0.69 13.86 12.97
CA PRO A 104 1.16 15.05 13.66
C PRO A 104 1.90 16.02 12.74
#